data_AF-A0A2A5M9W5-F1
#
_entry.id   AF-A0A2A5M9W5-F1
#
_cell.length_a   1.000
_cell.length_b   1.000
_cell.length_c   1.000
_cell.angle_alpha   90.00
_cell.angle_beta   90.00
_cell.angle_gamma   90.00
#
_symmetry.space_group_name_H-M   'P 1'
#
loop_
_entity.id
_entity.type
_entity.pdbx_description
1 polymer ?
#
loop_
_entity_poly.entity_id
_entity_poly.type
_entity_poly.pdbx_seq_one_letter_code
_entity_poly.pdbx_strand_id
1 'polypeptide(L)'
;GVGQMSFVKHAIFVDKNAPSLKDYNALIPYILNRFDTKKILISEGICDQLDHASPNACFGGKAGLDACKETQVEELEILEDEKLLELFKTKVELLNLKQFYKESKSPIVCILLDKKEKIEQSFNKLLEFKKHFRILVFLDTENKLENPYILVWRVVNNIDAKRDIFIKEERLGVDASAKGEAEGYLRTWPKQTDCTKSVIEDLILRNILENNPDLFNKFEIF
;
A
#
# COMPACT_ATOMS: atom_id res chain seq x y z
N GLY A 1 -16.44 -4.08 21.50
CA GLY A 1 -15.75 -5.16 20.75
C GLY A 1 -16.26 -5.25 19.32
N VAL A 2 -17.44 -5.83 19.11
CA VAL A 2 -17.99 -6.14 17.76
C VAL A 2 -18.22 -4.89 16.90
N GLY A 3 -18.71 -3.79 17.48
CA GLY A 3 -18.94 -2.53 16.76
C GLY A 3 -17.68 -1.76 16.33
N GLN A 4 -16.49 -2.09 16.85
CA GLN A 4 -15.24 -1.53 16.31
C GLN A 4 -14.65 -2.40 15.21
N MET A 5 -14.91 -3.71 15.24
CA MET A 5 -14.52 -4.62 14.14
C MET A 5 -15.27 -4.33 12.84
N SER A 6 -16.47 -3.74 12.92
CA SER A 6 -17.20 -3.32 11.72
C SER A 6 -16.49 -2.21 10.95
N PHE A 7 -15.51 -1.49 11.52
CA PHE A 7 -14.72 -0.49 10.80
C PHE A 7 -13.45 -1.07 10.16
N VAL A 8 -13.12 -2.34 10.42
CA VAL A 8 -11.96 -2.99 9.80
C VAL A 8 -12.14 -2.97 8.29
N LYS A 9 -11.14 -2.43 7.62
CA LYS A 9 -11.12 -2.23 6.17
C LYS A 9 -10.24 -3.26 5.47
N HIS A 10 -9.16 -3.66 6.14
CA HIS A 10 -8.20 -4.65 5.68
C HIS A 10 -7.96 -5.67 6.79
N ALA A 11 -8.10 -6.96 6.48
CA ALA A 11 -7.83 -8.04 7.41
C ALA A 11 -6.92 -9.08 6.75
N ILE A 12 -5.90 -9.54 7.46
CA ILE A 12 -5.07 -10.66 7.03
C ILE A 12 -5.23 -11.76 8.08
N PHE A 13 -5.57 -12.96 7.62
CA PHE A 13 -5.75 -14.13 8.45
C PHE A 13 -4.55 -15.05 8.28
N VAL A 14 -3.97 -15.49 9.40
CA VAL A 14 -2.84 -16.41 9.43
C VAL A 14 -3.19 -17.58 10.36
N ASP A 15 -2.54 -18.72 10.16
CA ASP A 15 -2.82 -19.92 10.95
C ASP A 15 -2.12 -19.89 12.32
N LYS A 16 -2.37 -20.93 13.12
CA LYS A 16 -1.77 -21.10 14.46
C LYS A 16 -0.24 -21.23 14.47
N ASN A 17 0.37 -21.50 13.31
CA ASN A 17 1.81 -21.68 13.18
C ASN A 17 2.52 -20.37 12.76
N ALA A 18 1.75 -19.31 12.53
CA ALA A 18 2.31 -18.02 12.17
C ALA A 18 3.25 -17.49 13.27
N PRO A 19 4.30 -16.75 12.87
CA PRO A 19 5.13 -16.01 13.81
C PRO A 19 4.31 -15.05 14.68
N SER A 20 4.94 -14.56 15.74
CA SER A 20 4.34 -13.54 16.61
C SER A 20 3.83 -12.34 15.80
N LEU A 21 2.61 -11.87 16.11
CA LEU A 21 2.04 -10.66 15.48
C LEU A 21 2.85 -9.38 15.74
N LYS A 22 3.79 -9.43 16.70
CA LYS A 22 4.71 -8.33 17.03
C LYS A 22 6.05 -8.44 16.31
N ASP A 23 6.36 -9.58 15.70
CA ASP A 23 7.59 -9.81 14.96
C ASP A 23 7.33 -9.65 13.46
N TYR A 24 7.33 -8.41 13.00
CA TYR A 24 7.07 -8.09 11.60
C TYR A 24 8.12 -8.66 10.64
N ASN A 25 9.36 -8.82 11.10
CA ASN A 25 10.45 -9.35 10.27
C ASN A 25 10.22 -10.82 9.91
N ALA A 26 9.64 -11.61 10.82
CA ALA A 26 9.25 -13.00 10.54
C ALA A 26 7.86 -13.10 9.91
N LEU A 27 6.89 -12.30 10.39
CA LEU A 27 5.49 -12.41 10.00
C LEU A 27 5.25 -11.99 8.54
N ILE A 28 5.88 -10.91 8.07
CA ILE A 28 5.63 -10.41 6.71
C ILE A 28 6.09 -11.42 5.66
N PRO A 29 7.32 -11.96 5.69
CA PRO A 29 7.72 -13.05 4.79
C PRO A 29 6.80 -14.28 4.92
N TYR A 30 6.35 -14.62 6.13
CA TYR A 30 5.42 -15.73 6.34
C TYR A 30 4.12 -15.55 5.54
N ILE A 31 3.55 -14.34 5.56
CA ILE A 31 2.35 -13.95 4.81
C ILE A 31 2.65 -13.93 3.30
N LEU A 32 3.73 -13.27 2.86
CA LEU A 32 4.05 -13.14 1.42
C LEU A 32 4.37 -14.49 0.75
N ASN A 33 4.90 -15.45 1.51
CA ASN A 33 5.10 -16.83 1.05
C ASN A 33 3.80 -17.66 0.97
N ARG A 34 2.70 -17.15 1.52
CA ARG A 34 1.36 -17.77 1.52
C ARG A 34 0.33 -16.96 0.71
N PHE A 35 0.72 -15.80 0.22
CA PHE A 35 -0.11 -14.92 -0.60
C PHE A 35 -0.63 -15.64 -1.85
N ASP A 36 -1.92 -15.46 -2.12
CA ASP A 36 -2.62 -15.97 -3.30
C ASP A 36 -3.77 -15.00 -3.62
N THR A 37 -3.83 -14.50 -4.85
CA THR A 37 -4.90 -13.60 -5.27
C THR A 37 -6.29 -14.24 -5.18
N LYS A 38 -6.39 -15.57 -5.29
CA LYS A 38 -7.66 -16.32 -5.16
C LYS A 38 -8.16 -16.36 -3.72
N LYS A 39 -7.30 -16.08 -2.75
CA LYS A 39 -7.60 -16.02 -1.31
C LYS A 39 -7.86 -14.58 -0.84
N ILE A 40 -7.96 -13.63 -1.76
CA ILE A 40 -8.39 -12.26 -1.47
C ILE A 40 -9.92 -12.20 -1.58
N LEU A 41 -10.57 -11.84 -0.48
CA LEU A 41 -11.99 -11.55 -0.43
C LEU A 41 -12.19 -10.03 -0.50
N ILE A 42 -12.76 -9.55 -1.61
CA ILE A 42 -13.25 -8.17 -1.71
C ILE A 42 -14.72 -8.14 -1.30
N SER A 43 -15.04 -7.24 -0.38
CA SER A 43 -16.40 -7.01 0.12
C SER A 43 -16.63 -5.51 0.33
N GLU A 44 -17.70 -5.13 0.99
CA GLU A 44 -17.98 -3.75 1.38
C GLU A 44 -18.72 -3.71 2.72
N GLY A 45 -18.71 -2.56 3.38
CA GLY A 45 -19.45 -2.36 4.61
C GLY A 45 -19.16 -1.02 5.25
N ILE A 46 -19.54 -0.89 6.51
CA ILE A 46 -19.34 0.35 7.29
C ILE A 46 -17.85 0.69 7.37
N CYS A 47 -17.50 1.93 7.07
CA CYS A 47 -16.16 2.49 7.24
C CYS A 47 -16.17 3.54 8.36
N ASP A 48 -14.98 3.87 8.85
CA ASP A 48 -14.81 4.98 9.78
C ASP A 48 -15.29 6.30 9.13
N GLN A 49 -15.78 7.24 9.94
CA GLN A 49 -16.23 8.55 9.45
C GLN A 49 -15.09 9.37 8.83
N LEU A 50 -13.86 9.14 9.29
CA LEU A 50 -12.65 9.78 8.78
C LEU A 50 -12.09 9.07 7.53
N ASP A 51 -12.72 8.00 7.06
CA ASP A 51 -12.30 7.35 5.82
C ASP A 51 -12.55 8.27 4.62
N HIS A 52 -11.46 8.84 4.11
CA HIS A 52 -11.49 9.65 2.90
C HIS A 52 -11.47 8.79 1.64
N ALA A 53 -10.82 7.63 1.65
CA ALA A 53 -10.65 6.87 0.41
C ALA A 53 -11.96 6.35 -0.18
N SER A 54 -12.95 6.00 0.65
CA SER A 54 -14.25 5.57 0.15
C SER A 54 -14.96 6.67 -0.65
N PRO A 55 -15.59 6.35 -1.80
CA PRO A 55 -16.45 7.31 -2.50
C PRO A 55 -17.69 7.71 -1.68
N ASN A 56 -18.13 6.88 -0.73
CA ASN A 56 -19.32 7.11 0.10
C ASN A 56 -18.94 7.39 1.56
N ALA A 57 -19.72 8.24 2.24
CA ALA A 57 -19.52 8.50 3.66
C ALA A 57 -19.81 7.24 4.51
N CYS A 58 -18.89 6.89 5.41
CA CYS A 58 -19.02 5.78 6.37
C CYS A 58 -19.33 4.41 5.77
N PHE A 59 -19.12 4.19 4.47
CA PHE A 59 -19.36 2.92 3.80
C PHE A 59 -18.42 2.78 2.63
N GLY A 60 -17.73 1.66 2.46
CA GLY A 60 -16.76 1.48 1.39
C GLY A 60 -16.29 0.04 1.22
N GLY A 61 -15.43 -0.18 0.23
CA GLY A 61 -14.81 -1.45 -0.08
C GLY A 61 -13.85 -1.92 1.01
N LYS A 62 -13.85 -3.24 1.23
CA LYS A 62 -13.01 -3.92 2.23
C LYS A 62 -12.29 -5.11 1.63
N ALA A 63 -11.11 -5.44 2.14
CA ALA A 63 -10.35 -6.60 1.72
C ALA A 63 -10.01 -7.54 2.90
N GLY A 64 -10.16 -8.83 2.67
CA GLY A 64 -9.60 -9.89 3.51
C GLY A 64 -8.60 -10.71 2.71
N LEU A 65 -7.46 -11.09 3.30
CA LEU A 65 -6.52 -12.06 2.75
C LEU A 65 -6.46 -13.27 3.67
N ASP A 66 -6.78 -14.46 3.15
CA ASP A 66 -6.50 -15.72 3.83
C ASP A 66 -5.09 -16.21 3.48
N ALA A 67 -4.16 -16.04 4.44
CA ALA A 67 -2.79 -16.51 4.38
C ALA A 67 -2.56 -17.70 5.35
N CYS A 68 -3.60 -18.47 5.69
CA CYS A 68 -3.48 -19.60 6.63
C CYS A 68 -2.84 -20.84 6.01
N LYS A 69 -2.94 -21.01 4.69
CA LYS A 69 -2.43 -22.18 3.97
C LYS A 69 -1.33 -21.80 3.02
N GLU A 70 -0.33 -22.66 2.91
CA GLU A 70 0.68 -22.55 1.86
C GLU A 70 0.04 -22.53 0.48
N THR A 71 0.71 -21.82 -0.42
CA THR A 71 0.30 -21.66 -1.81
C THR A 71 1.47 -22.09 -2.70
N GLN A 72 1.14 -22.85 -3.73
CA GLN A 72 2.05 -23.07 -4.86
C GLN A 72 1.78 -21.97 -5.88
N VAL A 73 2.77 -21.12 -6.08
CA VAL A 73 2.75 -20.05 -7.09
C VAL A 73 3.96 -20.23 -7.98
N GLU A 74 3.85 -19.79 -9.23
CA GLU A 74 4.99 -19.76 -10.15
C GLU A 74 6.11 -18.88 -9.58
N GLU A 75 7.35 -19.32 -9.77
CA GLU A 75 8.53 -18.55 -9.39
C GLU A 75 8.64 -17.29 -10.27
N LEU A 76 9.12 -16.20 -9.67
CA LEU A 76 9.35 -14.95 -10.37
C LEU A 76 10.81 -14.83 -10.78
N GLU A 77 11.05 -14.21 -11.93
CA GLU A 77 12.37 -13.75 -12.32
C GLU A 77 12.61 -12.38 -11.68
N ILE A 78 13.18 -12.36 -10.46
CA ILE A 78 13.42 -11.11 -9.73
C ILE A 78 14.56 -10.32 -10.37
N LEU A 79 14.25 -9.10 -10.78
CA LEU A 79 15.23 -8.12 -11.27
C LEU A 79 15.67 -7.20 -10.13
N GLU A 80 16.81 -6.54 -10.31
CA GLU A 80 17.17 -5.40 -9.45
C GLU A 80 16.28 -4.19 -9.74
N ASP A 81 16.11 -3.32 -8.75
CA ASP A 81 15.14 -2.22 -8.77
C ASP A 81 15.35 -1.30 -9.98
N GLU A 82 16.60 -0.97 -10.31
CA GLU A 82 16.94 -0.11 -11.45
C GLU A 82 16.55 -0.76 -12.78
N LYS A 83 16.81 -2.06 -12.93
CA LYS A 83 16.47 -2.81 -14.16
C LYS A 83 14.97 -2.97 -14.32
N LEU A 84 14.26 -3.24 -13.21
CA LEU A 84 12.81 -3.32 -13.22
C LEU A 84 12.19 -1.96 -13.56
N LEU A 85 12.76 -0.87 -13.05
CA LEU A 85 12.32 0.49 -13.33
C LEU A 85 12.48 0.82 -14.82
N GLU A 86 13.66 0.55 -15.39
CA GLU A 86 13.93 0.73 -16.82
C GLU A 86 12.95 -0.08 -17.67
N LEU A 87 12.69 -1.34 -17.30
CA LEU A 87 11.74 -2.19 -17.99
C LEU A 87 10.32 -1.62 -17.94
N PHE A 88 9.83 -1.24 -16.76
CA PHE A 88 8.48 -0.69 -16.61
C PHE A 88 8.32 0.66 -17.32
N LYS A 89 9.37 1.49 -17.34
CA LYS A 89 9.42 2.77 -18.06
C LYS A 89 9.20 2.64 -19.56
N THR A 90 9.40 1.45 -20.14
CA THR A 90 9.08 1.19 -21.55
C THR A 90 7.57 1.20 -21.86
N LYS A 91 6.71 1.08 -20.83
CA LYS A 91 5.24 0.99 -20.97
C LYS A 91 4.48 2.07 -20.21
N VAL A 92 5.00 2.52 -19.07
CA VAL A 92 4.35 3.49 -18.18
C VAL A 92 5.38 4.51 -17.72
N GLU A 93 5.02 5.79 -17.72
CA GLU A 93 5.87 6.84 -17.16
C GLU A 93 5.86 6.73 -15.62
N LEU A 94 6.98 6.27 -15.06
CA LEU A 94 7.19 6.10 -13.62
C LEU A 94 8.30 7.02 -13.14
N LEU A 95 8.16 7.57 -11.94
CA LEU A 95 9.22 8.35 -11.32
C LEU A 95 10.31 7.41 -10.76
N ASN A 96 9.89 6.48 -9.89
CA ASN A 96 10.78 5.56 -9.20
C ASN A 96 10.03 4.28 -8.77
N LEU A 97 10.75 3.24 -8.38
CA LEU A 97 10.16 2.06 -7.73
C LEU A 97 11.12 1.45 -6.71
N LYS A 98 10.58 0.64 -5.82
CA LYS A 98 11.36 -0.16 -4.85
C LYS A 98 10.68 -1.49 -4.57
N GLN A 99 11.48 -2.55 -4.49
CA GLN A 99 11.00 -3.88 -4.13
C GLN A 99 11.25 -4.19 -2.66
N PHE A 100 10.22 -4.71 -1.99
CA PHE A 100 10.30 -5.19 -0.61
C PHE A 100 10.16 -6.71 -0.58
N TYR A 101 10.94 -7.36 0.30
CA TYR A 101 10.92 -8.81 0.52
C TYR A 101 11.16 -9.63 -0.76
N LYS A 102 12.20 -9.26 -1.53
CA LYS A 102 12.62 -9.94 -2.78
C LYS A 102 12.80 -11.46 -2.63
N GLU A 103 13.20 -11.91 -1.44
CA GLU A 103 13.39 -13.34 -1.11
C GLU A 103 12.09 -14.12 -0.91
N SER A 104 10.93 -13.45 -0.87
CA SER A 104 9.63 -14.10 -0.72
C SER A 104 9.03 -14.49 -2.06
N LYS A 105 8.06 -15.42 -2.06
CA LYS A 105 7.32 -15.81 -3.28
C LYS A 105 6.45 -14.70 -3.87
N SER A 106 6.15 -13.66 -3.09
CA SER A 106 5.30 -12.54 -3.52
C SER A 106 5.88 -11.21 -3.05
N PRO A 107 7.01 -10.75 -3.62
CA PRO A 107 7.56 -9.44 -3.30
C PRO A 107 6.56 -8.33 -3.62
N ILE A 108 6.65 -7.24 -2.86
CA ILE A 108 5.82 -6.04 -3.06
C ILE A 108 6.68 -5.02 -3.81
N VAL A 109 6.19 -4.57 -4.96
CA VAL A 109 6.79 -3.48 -5.72
C VAL A 109 6.00 -2.20 -5.45
N CYS A 110 6.60 -1.24 -4.76
CA CYS A 110 6.03 0.08 -4.58
C CYS A 110 6.54 0.99 -5.71
N ILE A 111 5.63 1.69 -6.38
CA ILE A 111 5.89 2.48 -7.58
C ILE A 111 5.42 3.92 -7.33
N LEU A 112 6.31 4.88 -7.58
CA LEU A 112 5.97 6.30 -7.62
C LEU A 112 5.67 6.71 -9.06
N LEU A 113 4.55 7.40 -9.27
CA LEU A 113 4.25 8.01 -10.56
C LEU A 113 3.44 9.30 -10.43
N ASP A 114 3.53 10.13 -11.45
CA ASP A 114 2.61 11.25 -11.65
C ASP A 114 1.43 10.73 -12.47
N LYS A 115 0.26 10.61 -11.83
CA LYS A 115 -0.90 9.95 -12.41
C LYS A 115 -1.48 10.76 -13.57
N LYS A 116 -1.34 10.24 -14.80
CA LYS A 116 -1.92 10.80 -16.04
C LYS A 116 -3.16 10.06 -16.54
N GLU A 117 -3.37 8.85 -16.05
CA GLU A 117 -4.47 7.97 -16.44
C GLU A 117 -4.96 7.18 -15.21
N LYS A 118 -6.07 6.43 -15.35
CA LYS A 118 -6.49 5.49 -14.30
C LYS A 118 -5.36 4.48 -14.05
N ILE A 119 -4.99 4.26 -12.79
CA ILE A 119 -3.92 3.33 -12.42
C ILE A 119 -4.17 1.91 -12.95
N GLU A 120 -5.43 1.48 -13.05
CA GLU A 120 -5.77 0.18 -13.64
C GLU A 120 -5.25 0.04 -15.08
N GLN A 121 -5.23 1.12 -15.87
CA GLN A 121 -4.69 1.12 -17.23
C GLN A 121 -3.18 0.92 -17.23
N SER A 122 -2.47 1.62 -16.35
CA SER A 122 -1.03 1.43 -16.15
C SER A 122 -0.72 0.00 -15.66
N PHE A 123 -1.50 -0.51 -14.71
CA PHE A 123 -1.40 -1.90 -14.25
C PHE A 123 -1.57 -2.90 -15.40
N ASN A 124 -2.59 -2.73 -16.25
CA ASN A 124 -2.82 -3.60 -17.40
C ASN A 124 -1.65 -3.60 -18.38
N LYS A 125 -1.03 -2.44 -18.64
CA LYS A 125 0.18 -2.35 -19.49
C LYS A 125 1.36 -3.11 -18.88
N LEU A 126 1.51 -3.08 -17.56
CA LEU A 126 2.59 -3.76 -16.85
C LEU A 126 2.40 -5.28 -16.75
N LEU A 127 1.19 -5.82 -16.97
CA LEU A 127 0.95 -7.27 -16.98
C LEU A 127 1.81 -8.02 -18.02
N GLU A 128 2.28 -7.35 -19.07
CA GLU A 128 3.27 -7.90 -20.02
C GLU A 128 4.55 -8.40 -19.32
N PHE A 129 4.91 -7.77 -18.19
CA PHE A 129 6.08 -8.10 -17.38
C PHE A 129 5.74 -8.94 -16.15
N LYS A 130 4.57 -9.60 -16.12
CA LYS A 130 4.08 -10.37 -14.95
C LYS A 130 5.09 -11.38 -14.40
N LYS A 131 6.02 -11.91 -15.21
CA LYS A 131 7.07 -12.83 -14.74
C LYS A 131 8.04 -12.20 -13.71
N HIS A 132 8.05 -10.86 -13.59
CA HIS A 132 8.97 -10.12 -12.72
C HIS A 132 8.32 -9.57 -11.43
N PHE A 133 7.00 -9.68 -11.25
CA PHE A 133 6.32 -9.16 -10.07
C PHE A 133 5.11 -9.99 -9.68
N ARG A 134 4.62 -9.80 -8.45
CA ARG A 134 3.34 -10.37 -8.00
C ARG A 134 2.37 -9.31 -7.49
N ILE A 135 2.88 -8.35 -6.72
CA ILE A 135 2.11 -7.27 -6.10
C ILE A 135 2.70 -5.94 -6.54
N LEU A 136 1.89 -5.08 -7.18
CA LEU A 136 2.22 -3.69 -7.49
C LEU A 136 1.38 -2.75 -6.63
N VAL A 137 2.03 -1.79 -6.00
CA VAL A 137 1.40 -0.72 -5.22
C VAL A 137 1.79 0.62 -5.83
N PHE A 138 0.81 1.38 -6.30
CA PHE A 138 1.01 2.65 -6.99
C PHE A 138 0.76 3.81 -6.03
N LEU A 139 1.69 4.76 -5.97
CA LEU A 139 1.74 5.87 -5.03
C LEU A 139 2.04 7.18 -5.78
N ASP A 140 1.60 8.30 -5.22
CA ASP A 140 1.93 9.63 -5.73
C ASP A 140 3.44 9.96 -5.53
N THR A 141 3.94 10.94 -6.29
CA THR A 141 5.38 11.26 -6.38
C THR A 141 6.02 11.76 -5.09
N GLU A 142 5.24 12.28 -4.14
CA GLU A 142 5.73 12.79 -2.85
C GLU A 142 6.00 11.70 -1.81
N ASN A 143 5.76 10.43 -2.14
CA ASN A 143 6.00 9.30 -1.24
C ASN A 143 7.48 8.92 -1.17
N LYS A 144 7.97 8.61 0.04
CA LYS A 144 9.34 8.15 0.28
C LYS A 144 9.40 6.63 0.30
N LEU A 145 10.03 6.03 -0.71
CA LEU A 145 10.13 4.56 -0.83
C LEU A 145 11.03 3.96 0.27
N GLU A 146 11.83 4.76 0.95
CA GLU A 146 12.74 4.34 2.01
C GLU A 146 12.05 4.23 3.37
N ASN A 147 10.80 4.71 3.49
CA ASN A 147 10.05 4.72 4.75
C ASN A 147 8.87 3.74 4.73
N PRO A 148 9.10 2.43 4.93
CA PRO A 148 8.03 1.43 4.89
C PRO A 148 6.94 1.66 5.93
N TYR A 149 7.26 2.31 7.06
CA TYR A 149 6.26 2.62 8.09
C TYR A 149 5.18 3.58 7.55
N ILE A 150 5.60 4.71 6.97
CA ILE A 150 4.68 5.68 6.39
C ILE A 150 4.03 5.14 5.11
N LEU A 151 4.74 4.36 4.30
CA LEU A 151 4.14 3.70 3.13
C LEU A 151 2.95 2.82 3.53
N VAL A 152 3.10 1.96 4.54
CA VAL A 152 1.98 1.12 5.03
C VAL A 152 0.82 2.01 5.45
N TRP A 153 1.07 3.07 6.22
CA TRP A 153 0.03 4.01 6.64
C TRP A 153 -0.69 4.65 5.44
N ARG A 154 0.05 5.12 4.43
CA ARG A 154 -0.55 5.76 3.23
C ARG A 154 -1.36 4.75 2.42
N VAL A 155 -0.81 3.57 2.16
CA VAL A 155 -1.47 2.52 1.38
C VAL A 155 -2.78 2.10 2.02
N VAL A 156 -2.80 1.76 3.30
CA VAL A 156 -4.02 1.24 3.93
C VAL A 156 -5.09 2.31 4.16
N ASN A 157 -4.72 3.59 4.18
CA ASN A 157 -5.67 4.70 4.32
C ASN A 157 -6.19 5.22 2.98
N ASN A 158 -5.42 5.12 1.89
CA ASN A 158 -5.76 5.73 0.59
C ASN A 158 -6.53 4.83 -0.37
N ILE A 159 -6.86 3.60 0.01
CA ILE A 159 -7.53 2.64 -0.88
C ILE A 159 -8.98 2.42 -0.50
N ASP A 160 -9.90 2.37 -1.44
CA ASP A 160 -11.18 1.66 -1.31
C ASP A 160 -11.01 0.30 -2.00
N ALA A 161 -11.12 -0.80 -1.26
CA ALA A 161 -10.74 -2.11 -1.80
C ALA A 161 -11.58 -2.57 -3.01
N LYS A 162 -12.79 -2.05 -3.20
CA LYS A 162 -13.60 -2.38 -4.39
C LYS A 162 -13.14 -1.61 -5.62
N ARG A 163 -12.73 -0.36 -5.43
CA ARG A 163 -12.31 0.52 -6.54
C ARG A 163 -10.84 0.34 -6.91
N ASP A 164 -9.99 0.12 -5.91
CA ASP A 164 -8.54 0.34 -6.02
C ASP A 164 -7.71 -0.93 -6.03
N ILE A 165 -8.33 -2.09 -5.82
CA ILE A 165 -7.67 -3.39 -5.94
C ILE A 165 -8.01 -4.03 -7.28
N PHE A 166 -6.97 -4.34 -8.05
CA PHE A 166 -7.06 -4.99 -9.35
C PHE A 166 -6.44 -6.39 -9.25
N ILE A 167 -7.19 -7.42 -9.65
CA ILE A 167 -6.68 -8.79 -9.71
C ILE A 167 -6.82 -9.30 -11.15
N LYS A 168 -5.69 -9.51 -11.83
CA LYS A 168 -5.62 -10.02 -13.21
C LYS A 168 -4.41 -10.93 -13.36
N GLU A 169 -4.57 -12.05 -14.07
CA GLU A 169 -3.47 -12.99 -14.34
C GLU A 169 -2.68 -13.40 -13.07
N GLU A 170 -3.40 -13.59 -11.95
CA GLU A 170 -2.83 -13.90 -10.63
C GLU A 170 -1.85 -12.83 -10.11
N ARG A 171 -1.97 -11.60 -10.60
CA ARG A 171 -1.26 -10.41 -10.13
C ARG A 171 -2.19 -9.46 -9.41
N LEU A 172 -1.65 -8.82 -8.38
CA LEU A 172 -2.35 -7.81 -7.59
C LEU A 172 -1.81 -6.43 -7.94
N GLY A 173 -2.70 -5.52 -8.35
CA GLY A 173 -2.45 -4.09 -8.42
C GLY A 173 -3.23 -3.37 -7.33
N VAL A 174 -2.61 -2.38 -6.69
CA VAL A 174 -3.23 -1.55 -5.65
C VAL A 174 -2.99 -0.08 -5.98
N ASP A 175 -4.05 0.67 -6.26
CA ASP A 175 -3.99 2.12 -6.45
C ASP A 175 -4.09 2.83 -5.09
N ALA A 176 -2.95 3.17 -4.49
CA ALA A 176 -2.86 3.97 -3.28
C ALA A 176 -2.62 5.47 -3.54
N SER A 177 -2.76 5.93 -4.80
CA SER A 177 -2.61 7.33 -5.18
C SER A 177 -3.77 8.22 -4.72
N ALA A 178 -3.60 9.53 -4.78
CA ALA A 178 -4.67 10.48 -4.53
C ALA A 178 -5.79 10.34 -5.56
N LYS A 179 -7.05 10.20 -5.13
CA LYS A 179 -8.17 9.98 -6.03
C LYS A 179 -8.77 11.29 -6.53
N GLY A 180 -9.21 11.29 -7.78
CA GLY A 180 -9.86 12.44 -8.40
C GLY A 180 -10.89 12.04 -9.45
N GLU A 181 -11.16 12.94 -10.38
CA GLU A 181 -12.17 12.76 -11.43
C GLU A 181 -11.91 11.54 -12.30
N ALA A 182 -10.64 11.20 -12.54
CA ALA A 182 -10.25 10.02 -13.30
C ALA A 182 -10.84 8.74 -12.70
N GLU A 183 -10.96 8.63 -11.37
CA GLU A 183 -11.55 7.46 -10.69
C GLU A 183 -13.05 7.62 -10.39
N GLY A 184 -13.69 8.69 -10.88
CA GLY A 184 -15.07 9.03 -10.51
C GLY A 184 -15.20 9.47 -9.05
N TYR A 185 -14.12 9.91 -8.42
CA TYR A 185 -14.10 10.36 -7.04
C TYR A 185 -14.42 11.86 -6.98
N LEU A 186 -15.62 12.19 -6.50
CA LEU A 186 -16.19 13.55 -6.52
C LEU A 186 -15.94 14.35 -5.22
N ARG A 187 -15.42 13.69 -4.18
CA ARG A 187 -15.07 14.34 -2.92
C ARG A 187 -13.71 15.04 -3.05
N THR A 188 -13.45 16.03 -2.20
CA THR A 188 -12.11 16.61 -2.11
C THR A 188 -11.13 15.61 -1.48
N TRP A 189 -9.99 15.39 -2.12
CA TRP A 189 -8.91 14.59 -1.53
C TRP A 189 -8.26 15.39 -0.39
N PRO A 190 -8.07 14.80 0.81
CA PRO A 190 -7.50 15.53 1.93
C PRO A 190 -6.04 15.90 1.66
N LYS A 191 -5.61 17.03 2.23
CA LYS A 191 -4.19 17.37 2.29
C LYS A 191 -3.50 16.51 3.34
N GLN A 192 -2.20 16.28 3.16
CA GLN A 192 -1.39 15.67 4.21
C GLN A 192 -1.34 16.59 5.43
N THR A 193 -1.28 15.99 6.62
CA THR A 193 -1.20 16.73 7.88
C THR A 193 0.27 16.93 8.22
N ASP A 194 0.81 18.07 7.81
CA ASP A 194 2.21 18.40 8.05
C ASP A 194 2.32 19.44 9.18
N CYS A 195 3.34 19.29 10.02
CA CYS A 195 3.72 20.34 10.96
C CYS A 195 4.78 21.22 10.30
N THR A 196 4.74 22.54 10.48
CA THR A 196 5.85 23.36 9.98
C THR A 196 7.06 23.19 10.88
N LYS A 197 8.27 23.17 10.29
CA LYS A 197 9.52 23.07 11.05
C LYS A 197 9.62 24.13 12.16
N SER A 198 9.15 25.35 11.90
CA SER A 198 9.10 26.44 12.88
C SER A 198 8.25 26.13 14.12
N VAL A 199 7.15 25.37 13.96
CA VAL A 199 6.31 24.97 15.09
C VAL A 199 7.01 23.91 15.93
N ILE A 200 7.66 22.93 15.29
CA ILE A 200 8.48 21.93 16.00
C ILE A 200 9.62 22.61 16.77
N GLU A 201 10.31 23.56 16.14
CA GLU A 201 11.36 24.35 16.78
C GLU A 201 10.84 25.15 17.98
N ASP A 202 9.68 25.82 17.88
CA ASP A 202 9.04 26.53 19.01
C ASP A 202 8.69 25.58 20.17
N LEU A 203 8.13 24.41 19.87
CA LEU A 203 7.76 23.43 20.89
C LEU A 203 8.98 22.86 21.62
N ILE A 204 10.09 22.65 20.91
CA ILE A 204 11.38 22.25 21.50
C ILE A 204 11.93 23.38 22.38
N LEU A 205 11.94 24.63 21.89
CA LEU A 205 12.39 25.79 22.66
C LEU A 205 11.61 25.97 23.96
N ARG A 206 10.32 25.64 23.96
CA ARG A 206 9.42 25.70 25.12
C ARG A 206 9.52 24.48 26.04
N ASN A 207 10.39 23.52 25.74
CA ASN A 207 10.53 22.24 26.46
C ASN A 207 9.23 21.42 26.52
N ILE A 208 8.35 21.58 25.53
CA ILE A 208 7.11 20.78 25.39
C ILE A 208 7.41 19.48 24.62
N LEU A 209 8.35 19.54 23.69
CA LEU A 209 8.76 18.43 22.84
C LEU A 209 10.25 18.19 22.97
N GLU A 210 10.67 16.94 23.08
CA GLU A 210 12.08 16.56 23.00
C GLU A 210 12.58 16.67 21.55
N ASN A 211 13.80 17.17 21.36
CA ASN A 211 14.41 17.19 20.04
C ASN A 211 14.84 15.76 19.62
N ASN A 212 13.98 15.10 18.84
CA ASN A 212 14.20 13.73 18.39
C ASN A 212 14.12 13.63 16.85
N PRO A 213 15.22 13.92 16.14
CA PRO A 213 15.25 13.90 14.67
C PRO A 213 14.89 12.53 14.08
N ASP A 214 15.27 11.43 14.75
CA ASP A 214 14.96 10.07 14.28
C ASP A 214 13.44 9.82 14.28
N LEU A 215 12.75 10.29 15.32
CA LEU A 215 11.29 10.21 15.41
C LEU A 215 10.62 11.08 14.35
N PHE A 216 11.12 12.30 14.13
CA PHE A 216 10.57 13.23 13.13
C PHE A 216 10.72 12.68 11.71
N ASN A 217 11.90 12.12 11.40
CA ASN A 217 12.16 11.48 10.11
C ASN A 217 11.31 10.22 9.92
N LYS A 218 11.21 9.37 10.94
CA LYS A 218 10.43 8.12 10.88
C LYS A 218 8.96 8.36 10.60
N PHE A 219 8.37 9.38 11.23
CA PHE A 219 6.95 9.69 11.09
C PHE A 219 6.65 10.79 10.06
N GLU A 220 7.67 11.30 9.35
CA GLU A 220 7.53 12.37 8.36
C GLU A 220 6.73 13.56 8.89
N ILE A 221 7.08 14.06 10.07
CA ILE A 221 6.33 15.13 10.75
C ILE A 221 6.38 16.45 9.96
N PHE A 222 7.45 16.65 9.18
CA PHE A 222 7.70 17.81 8.32
C PHE A 222 8.63 17.45 7.15
#